data_AF-A0A0F9DPQ1-F1
#
_entry.id   AF-A0A0F9DPQ1-F1
#
_cell.length_a   1.000
_cell.length_b   1.000
_cell.length_c   1.000
_cell.angle_alpha   90.00
_cell.angle_beta   90.00
_cell.angle_gamma   90.00
#
_symmetry.space_group_name_H-M   'P 1'
#
loop_
_entity.id
_entity.type
_entity.pdbx_description
1 polymer ?
#
loop_
_entity_poly.entity_id
_entity_poly.type
_entity_poly.pdbx_seq_one_letter_code
_entity_poly.pdbx_strand_id
1 'polypeptide(L)'
;CPESEIFGKFCGEVFKTLDCQVDLAASGRAELLLRDDGKNVPPPSPVKVADLPGEVRLTTGTLEAVIEKKKAGLFRSLKVGGRSMLDSSGRGLVLHLPGPARQVTRKRGNRQVKVTEYGPPRPVVAGPPSEVIVEHAGPMRAVVRLRGSFPGVHNGRLGYTVRITAFAGQRFVKMHVWLENHGGMGYYRQGKKQTTTGNMEWLLFDGMAVELGLGVGSPVRASGEGVQADEHFKLLQLCKWNKDNSKLQYNNYEVYTLKDFEFTVTAGAKPLAKGDRSDGVVTLSGPGGKLTTAIRDFWQNYPKAVELDGSLLKLWLWPLEGQWPRTRPVQWAGLFDKQLEALPRPGLYYLPGAVHKGHEFILDFSERTPQETSAELSRPPVALASAEHYASTEAAPALFAPAPARTGDAECDAKLAAWTRMARSVADPQGKTGLYEARKHSQWSAVTYFGDSTYWYGWMDFGDISIPGHGPTSLGGDWLWLMLLSAMRTGDAGFVRLAGDMARHRIDVDQH
;
A
#
# COMPACT_ATOMS: atom_id res chain seq x y z
N CYS A 1 30.07 -25.13 -21.33
CA CYS A 1 29.30 -24.16 -22.12
C CYS A 1 29.29 -22.83 -21.38
N PRO A 2 29.76 -21.74 -21.98
CA PRO A 2 29.79 -20.43 -21.34
C PRO A 2 28.41 -19.77 -21.45
N GLU A 3 27.62 -19.80 -20.38
CA GLU A 3 26.33 -19.08 -20.27
C GLU A 3 26.48 -17.68 -19.63
N SER A 4 27.69 -17.28 -19.24
CA SER A 4 27.96 -15.98 -18.61
C SER A 4 28.20 -14.81 -19.58
N GLU A 5 28.26 -15.05 -20.90
CA GLU A 5 28.55 -14.02 -21.91
C GLU A 5 27.31 -13.46 -22.64
N ILE A 6 26.14 -14.09 -22.50
CA ILE A 6 24.92 -13.64 -23.22
C ILE A 6 24.19 -12.51 -22.45
N PHE A 7 24.29 -12.46 -21.12
CA PHE A 7 23.71 -11.35 -20.33
C PHE A 7 24.61 -10.11 -20.21
N GLY A 8 25.92 -10.27 -20.42
CA GLY A 8 26.89 -9.18 -20.24
C GLY A 8 26.91 -8.12 -21.34
N LYS A 9 26.24 -8.34 -22.48
CA LYS A 9 26.25 -7.42 -23.63
C LYS A 9 25.06 -6.47 -23.74
N PHE A 10 24.02 -6.62 -22.92
CA PHE A 10 22.91 -5.64 -22.83
C PHE A 10 23.19 -4.51 -21.81
N CYS A 11 24.18 -4.65 -20.94
CA CYS A 11 24.50 -3.68 -19.88
C CYS A 11 25.42 -2.52 -20.33
N GLY A 12 25.32 -2.10 -21.60
CA GLY A 12 25.95 -0.85 -22.09
C GLY A 12 25.02 0.36 -22.03
N GLU A 13 23.71 0.14 -21.91
CA GLU A 13 22.72 1.21 -21.92
C GLU A 13 22.34 1.60 -20.49
N VAL A 14 22.60 2.85 -20.15
CA VAL A 14 22.12 3.46 -18.92
C VAL A 14 20.60 3.52 -18.99
N PHE A 15 19.89 2.79 -18.13
CA PHE A 15 18.47 3.04 -17.89
C PHE A 15 18.30 4.50 -17.46
N LYS A 16 17.73 5.33 -18.34
CA LYS A 16 17.46 6.74 -18.05
C LYS A 16 16.03 6.88 -17.54
N THR A 17 15.88 7.21 -16.27
CA THR A 17 14.61 7.69 -15.72
C THR A 17 14.55 9.21 -15.82
N LEU A 18 13.40 9.76 -16.20
CA LEU A 18 13.18 11.20 -16.33
C LEU A 18 12.08 11.62 -15.35
N ASP A 19 12.35 12.68 -14.60
CA ASP A 19 11.39 13.30 -13.69
C ASP A 19 10.87 14.60 -14.30
N CYS A 20 9.55 14.77 -14.38
CA CYS A 20 8.91 16.00 -14.79
C CYS A 20 7.68 16.28 -13.91
N GLN A 21 7.24 17.53 -13.90
CA GLN A 21 6.01 17.96 -13.24
C GLN A 21 5.10 18.60 -14.29
N VAL A 22 3.83 18.20 -14.27
CA VAL A 22 2.80 18.71 -15.17
C VAL A 22 1.50 18.81 -14.38
N ASP A 23 0.90 19.99 -14.38
CA ASP A 23 -0.43 20.18 -13.84
C ASP A 23 -1.48 19.86 -14.90
N LEU A 24 -2.42 18.99 -14.56
CA LEU A 24 -3.50 18.58 -15.47
C LEU A 24 -4.84 18.74 -14.76
N ALA A 25 -5.82 19.30 -15.47
CA ALA A 25 -7.21 19.20 -15.07
C ALA A 25 -7.67 17.73 -15.09
N ALA A 26 -8.76 17.41 -14.37
CA ALA A 26 -9.34 16.08 -14.40
C ALA A 26 -9.67 15.65 -15.84
N SER A 27 -9.26 14.43 -16.21
CA SER A 27 -9.35 13.90 -17.59
C SER A 27 -8.54 14.67 -18.64
N GLY A 28 -7.73 15.64 -18.23
CA GLY A 28 -6.80 16.37 -19.08
C GLY A 28 -5.66 15.49 -19.59
N ARG A 29 -5.03 15.94 -20.68
CA ARG A 29 -3.88 15.28 -21.31
C ARG A 29 -2.84 16.32 -21.66
N ALA A 30 -1.57 15.94 -21.62
CA ALA A 30 -0.47 16.72 -22.15
C ALA A 30 0.43 15.82 -22.99
N GLU A 31 1.00 16.41 -24.05
CA GLU A 31 2.07 15.79 -24.83
C GLU A 31 3.39 16.36 -24.35
N LEU A 32 4.34 15.48 -24.05
CA LEU A 32 5.67 15.84 -23.60
C LEU A 32 6.67 15.46 -24.69
N LEU A 33 7.32 16.46 -25.27
CA LEU A 33 8.39 16.24 -26.23
C LEU A 33 9.73 16.14 -25.49
N LEU A 34 10.35 14.96 -25.57
CA LEU A 34 11.71 14.74 -25.08
C LEU A 34 12.71 14.95 -26.22
N ARG A 35 13.77 15.72 -25.96
CA ARG A 35 14.89 15.93 -26.88
C ARG A 35 16.21 15.74 -26.14
N ASP A 36 17.21 15.20 -26.82
CA ASP A 36 18.57 14.99 -26.31
C ASP A 36 19.55 16.12 -26.68
N ASP A 37 19.11 17.07 -27.52
CA ASP A 37 19.86 18.26 -27.94
C ASP A 37 19.64 19.49 -27.04
N GLY A 38 18.86 19.34 -25.97
CA GLY A 38 18.45 20.42 -25.07
C GLY A 38 19.41 20.69 -23.91
N LYS A 39 19.34 21.91 -23.36
CA LYS A 39 19.94 22.25 -22.06
C LYS A 39 18.91 21.86 -20.98
N ASN A 40 19.19 20.84 -20.17
CA ASN A 40 18.31 20.36 -19.09
C ASN A 40 18.15 21.44 -17.99
N VAL A 41 17.30 22.46 -18.22
CA VAL A 41 17.16 23.62 -17.34
C VAL A 41 16.53 23.18 -16.00
N PRO A 42 17.17 23.50 -14.85
CA PRO A 42 16.58 23.21 -13.54
C PRO A 42 15.22 23.89 -13.35
N PRO A 43 14.28 23.29 -12.61
CA PRO A 43 13.02 23.93 -12.26
C PRO A 43 13.26 25.19 -11.40
N PRO A 44 12.31 26.15 -11.35
CA PRO A 44 12.49 27.42 -10.64
C PRO A 44 12.86 27.27 -9.15
N SER A 45 12.33 26.25 -8.50
CA SER A 45 12.60 25.92 -7.09
C SER A 45 13.13 24.49 -6.98
N PRO A 46 14.40 24.25 -7.33
CA PRO A 46 14.94 22.90 -7.41
C PRO A 46 15.04 22.26 -6.03
N VAL A 47 14.93 20.93 -6.01
CA VAL A 47 15.22 20.16 -4.80
C VAL A 47 16.70 20.27 -4.49
N LYS A 48 17.03 20.52 -3.21
CA LYS A 48 18.40 20.50 -2.70
C LYS A 48 18.48 19.49 -1.56
N VAL A 49 19.52 18.67 -1.58
CA VAL A 49 19.81 17.69 -0.54
C VAL A 49 21.19 17.96 0.02
N ALA A 50 21.27 18.11 1.34
CA ALA A 50 22.53 18.14 2.07
C ALA A 50 22.62 16.89 2.92
N ASP A 51 23.51 15.97 2.54
CA ASP A 51 23.81 14.77 3.29
C ASP A 51 24.95 15.06 4.28
N LEU A 52 24.62 15.23 5.57
CA LEU A 52 25.55 15.62 6.62
C LEU A 52 25.87 14.43 7.54
N PRO A 53 26.94 14.49 8.35
CA PRO A 53 27.34 13.37 9.21
C PRO A 53 26.26 12.91 10.22
N GLY A 54 25.36 13.80 10.64
CA GLY A 54 24.32 13.50 11.64
C GLY A 54 22.87 13.55 11.13
N GLU A 55 22.64 14.11 9.94
CA GLU A 55 21.30 14.37 9.42
C GLU A 55 21.31 14.50 7.90
N VAL A 56 20.15 14.31 7.28
CA VAL A 56 19.91 14.69 5.89
C VAL A 56 18.94 15.88 5.91
N ARG A 57 19.30 16.96 5.21
CA ARG A 57 18.41 18.11 4.99
C ARG A 57 17.92 18.11 3.56
N LEU A 58 16.62 18.28 3.38
CA LEU A 58 15.97 18.36 2.09
C LEU A 58 15.20 19.68 2.00
N THR A 59 15.36 20.42 0.91
CA THR A 59 14.55 21.61 0.62
C THR A 59 13.98 21.58 -0.79
N THR A 60 12.77 22.12 -0.97
CA THR A 60 12.05 22.18 -2.26
C THR A 60 11.67 23.62 -2.63
N GLY A 61 12.36 24.61 -2.06
CA GLY A 61 11.95 26.02 -2.05
C GLY A 61 11.42 26.37 -0.67
N THR A 62 10.09 26.43 -0.49
CA THR A 62 9.49 26.83 0.79
C THR A 62 9.45 25.73 1.84
N LEU A 63 9.51 24.45 1.45
CA LEU A 63 9.51 23.32 2.38
C LEU A 63 10.95 22.93 2.72
N GLU A 64 11.20 22.70 4.00
CA GLU A 64 12.46 22.17 4.56
C GLU A 64 12.13 20.97 5.46
N ALA A 65 12.78 19.83 5.21
CA ALA A 65 12.68 18.64 6.06
C ALA A 65 14.08 18.24 6.57
N VAL A 66 14.16 17.90 7.85
CA VAL A 66 15.40 17.44 8.49
C VAL A 66 15.18 16.05 9.08
N ILE A 67 16.00 15.09 8.63
CA ILE A 67 15.96 13.69 9.03
C ILE A 67 17.22 13.39 9.86
N GLU A 68 17.08 12.98 11.12
CA GLU A 68 18.24 12.58 11.93
C GLU A 68 18.69 11.16 11.60
N LYS A 69 20.02 10.94 11.58
CA LYS A 69 20.60 9.62 11.35
C LYS A 69 20.78 8.78 12.61
N LYS A 70 20.67 9.40 13.79
CA LYS A 70 21.08 8.78 15.08
C LYS A 70 19.96 8.73 16.13
N LYS A 71 18.75 9.20 15.81
CA LYS A 71 17.60 9.15 16.72
C LYS A 71 16.43 8.46 16.06
N ALA A 72 15.60 7.83 16.89
CA ALA A 72 14.29 7.34 16.45
C ALA A 72 13.39 8.52 16.05
N GLY A 73 12.41 8.24 15.19
CA GLY A 73 11.56 9.25 14.57
C GLY A 73 11.76 9.33 13.05
N LEU A 74 10.88 10.06 12.37
CA LEU A 74 10.95 10.25 10.91
C LEU A 74 11.45 11.65 10.53
N PHE A 75 11.08 12.66 11.32
CA PHE A 75 11.47 14.04 11.12
C PHE A 75 11.93 14.62 12.45
N ARG A 76 13.08 15.28 12.43
CA ARG A 76 13.45 16.24 13.49
C ARG A 76 12.54 17.45 13.42
N SER A 77 12.32 17.91 12.19
CA SER A 77 11.44 19.02 11.86
C SER A 77 11.05 18.96 10.39
N LEU A 78 9.83 19.37 10.08
CA LEU A 78 9.38 19.71 8.74
C LEU A 78 8.76 21.11 8.80
N LYS A 79 9.29 22.04 8.02
CA LYS A 79 8.89 23.44 8.00
C LYS A 79 8.38 23.85 6.63
N VAL A 80 7.45 24.80 6.60
CA VAL A 80 6.98 25.47 5.39
C VAL A 80 7.04 26.97 5.61
N GLY A 81 7.79 27.69 4.76
CA GLY A 81 8.00 29.14 4.91
C GLY A 81 8.63 29.51 6.25
N GLY A 82 9.49 28.64 6.79
CA GLY A 82 10.13 28.81 8.10
C GLY A 82 9.26 28.42 9.31
N ARG A 83 7.96 28.19 9.12
CA ARG A 83 7.06 27.76 10.19
C ARG A 83 7.11 26.25 10.39
N SER A 84 7.17 25.79 11.63
CA SER A 84 7.12 24.36 11.96
C SER A 84 5.75 23.78 11.62
N MET A 85 5.72 22.71 10.82
CA MET A 85 4.51 21.96 10.49
C MET A 85 4.50 20.60 11.16
N LEU A 86 5.67 19.95 11.24
CA LEU A 86 5.92 18.76 12.06
C LEU A 86 7.16 18.98 12.93
N ASP A 87 7.14 18.43 14.13
CA ASP A 87 8.24 18.49 15.10
C ASP A 87 8.64 17.10 15.64
N SER A 88 9.63 17.09 16.53
CA SER A 88 10.22 15.88 17.10
C SER A 88 9.42 15.27 18.25
N SER A 89 8.20 15.75 18.55
CA SER A 89 7.35 15.13 19.60
C SER A 89 6.71 13.82 19.13
N GLY A 90 6.63 13.59 17.82
CA GLY A 90 6.19 12.32 17.24
C GLY A 90 7.22 11.21 17.46
N ARG A 91 6.75 10.01 17.85
CA ARG A 91 7.62 8.85 18.10
C ARG A 91 8.11 8.17 16.81
N GLY A 92 7.56 8.52 15.65
CA GLY A 92 7.87 7.85 14.38
C GLY A 92 7.09 6.55 14.22
N LEU A 93 7.77 5.45 13.90
CA LEU A 93 7.10 4.15 13.74
C LEU A 93 6.87 3.49 15.10
N VAL A 94 5.62 3.16 15.41
CA VAL A 94 5.24 2.51 16.68
C VAL A 94 4.48 1.23 16.38
N LEU A 95 5.05 0.09 16.79
CA LEU A 95 4.41 -1.22 16.75
C LEU A 95 3.72 -1.48 18.09
N HIS A 96 2.53 -2.04 18.07
CA HIS A 96 1.81 -2.50 19.24
C HIS A 96 1.85 -4.03 19.28
N LEU A 97 2.43 -4.58 20.34
CA LEU A 97 2.47 -6.03 20.58
C LEU A 97 1.36 -6.42 21.57
N PRO A 98 0.76 -7.62 21.41
CA PRO A 98 -0.20 -8.13 22.37
C PRO A 98 0.40 -8.21 23.77
N GLY A 99 -0.41 -7.87 24.78
CA GLY A 99 -0.07 -8.08 26.17
C GLY A 99 0.03 -9.58 26.52
N PRO A 100 0.36 -9.92 27.78
CA PRO A 100 0.47 -11.31 28.21
C PRO A 100 -0.79 -12.12 27.89
N ALA A 101 -0.59 -13.31 27.31
CA ALA A 101 -1.68 -14.22 26.99
C ALA A 101 -2.17 -14.95 28.25
N ARG A 102 -3.49 -15.09 28.39
CA ARG A 102 -4.13 -15.89 29.43
C ARG A 102 -5.21 -16.80 28.84
N GLN A 103 -5.32 -18.02 29.34
CA GLN A 103 -6.45 -18.89 28.99
C GLN A 103 -7.65 -18.56 29.88
N VAL A 104 -8.79 -18.31 29.24
CA VAL A 104 -10.08 -18.14 29.92
C VAL A 104 -11.08 -19.15 29.40
N THR A 105 -11.99 -19.59 30.26
CA THR A 105 -13.10 -20.45 29.86
C THR A 105 -14.32 -19.59 29.56
N ARG A 106 -14.80 -19.62 28.32
CA ARG A 106 -16.03 -18.93 27.90
C ARG A 106 -17.13 -19.95 27.56
N LYS A 107 -18.36 -19.62 27.92
CA LYS A 107 -19.53 -20.41 27.54
C LYS A 107 -19.95 -20.06 26.11
N ARG A 108 -20.04 -21.07 25.22
CA ARG A 108 -20.57 -20.94 23.86
C ARG A 108 -21.72 -21.92 23.70
N GLY A 109 -22.96 -21.43 23.81
CA GLY A 109 -24.14 -22.28 23.95
C GLY A 109 -24.07 -23.12 25.24
N ASN A 110 -24.22 -24.43 25.13
CA ASN A 110 -24.12 -25.35 26.28
C ASN A 110 -22.70 -25.87 26.54
N ARG A 111 -21.69 -25.44 25.77
CA ARG A 111 -20.31 -25.90 25.91
C ARG A 111 -19.43 -24.84 26.57
N GLN A 112 -18.46 -25.28 27.36
CA GLN A 112 -17.34 -24.46 27.81
C GLN A 112 -16.20 -24.58 26.81
N VAL A 113 -15.67 -23.44 26.36
CA VAL A 113 -14.58 -23.36 25.38
C VAL A 113 -13.45 -22.55 26.00
N LYS A 114 -12.22 -23.08 25.97
CA LYS A 114 -11.03 -22.32 26.34
C LYS A 114 -10.67 -21.36 25.21
N VAL A 115 -10.53 -20.09 25.53
CA VAL A 115 -10.13 -19.02 24.60
C VAL A 115 -8.88 -18.34 25.16
N THR A 116 -7.95 -17.97 24.30
CA THR A 116 -6.80 -17.15 24.69
C THR A 116 -7.20 -15.69 24.59
N GLU A 117 -7.04 -14.96 25.68
CA GLU A 117 -7.15 -13.50 25.74
C GLU A 117 -5.77 -12.89 25.92
N TYR A 118 -5.56 -11.71 25.36
CA TYR A 118 -4.32 -10.96 25.51
C TYR A 118 -4.58 -9.74 26.39
N GLY A 119 -3.60 -9.38 27.22
CA GLY A 119 -3.60 -8.14 27.97
C GLY A 119 -3.54 -6.90 27.06
N PRO A 120 -3.55 -5.69 27.64
CA PRO A 120 -3.51 -4.45 26.87
C PRO A 120 -2.28 -4.38 25.94
N PRO A 121 -2.41 -3.76 24.74
CA PRO A 121 -1.31 -3.64 23.80
C PRO A 121 -0.13 -2.90 24.41
N ARG A 122 1.08 -3.36 24.13
CA ARG A 122 2.33 -2.74 24.57
C ARG A 122 3.02 -2.06 23.38
N PRO A 123 3.18 -0.71 23.39
CA PRO A 123 3.87 -0.02 22.31
C PRO A 123 5.37 -0.31 22.34
N VAL A 124 5.94 -0.47 21.16
CA VAL A 124 7.37 -0.60 20.89
C VAL A 124 7.71 0.42 19.80
N VAL A 125 8.48 1.43 20.17
CA VAL A 125 8.98 2.42 19.22
C VAL A 125 10.12 1.80 18.42
N ALA A 126 10.15 2.06 17.11
CA ALA A 126 11.28 1.70 16.28
C ALA A 126 12.59 2.29 16.83
N GLY A 127 13.70 1.56 16.69
CA GLY A 127 15.02 2.09 17.04
C GLY A 127 15.43 3.22 16.11
N PRO A 128 16.54 3.93 16.40
CA PRO A 128 17.18 4.79 15.42
C PRO A 128 17.46 4.04 14.11
N PRO A 129 17.41 4.71 12.95
CA PRO A 129 17.78 4.07 11.70
C PRO A 129 19.23 3.59 11.77
N SER A 130 19.48 2.35 11.37
CA SER A 130 20.83 1.83 11.16
C SER A 130 21.47 2.42 9.92
N GLU A 131 20.65 2.89 8.97
CA GLU A 131 21.09 3.46 7.71
C GLU A 131 20.15 4.58 7.26
N VAL A 132 20.74 5.70 6.82
CA VAL A 132 20.04 6.79 6.12
C VAL A 132 20.83 7.14 4.88
N ILE A 133 20.25 6.89 3.72
CA ILE A 133 20.89 7.08 2.41
C ILE A 133 20.05 8.00 1.53
N VAL A 134 20.70 8.88 0.79
CA VAL A 134 20.10 9.60 -0.33
C VAL A 134 20.14 8.69 -1.55
N GLU A 135 19.03 8.01 -1.84
CA GLU A 135 18.93 7.10 -3.00
C GLU A 135 18.87 7.87 -4.33
N HIS A 136 18.34 9.10 -4.30
CA HIS A 136 18.27 9.96 -5.47
C HIS A 136 18.35 11.44 -5.05
N ALA A 137 19.12 12.23 -5.79
CA ALA A 137 19.23 13.68 -5.63
C ALA A 137 19.34 14.36 -6.99
N GLY A 138 18.18 14.69 -7.57
CA GLY A 138 18.05 15.49 -8.78
C GLY A 138 17.39 16.84 -8.50
N PRO A 139 17.44 17.78 -9.45
CA PRO A 139 16.83 19.10 -9.27
C PRO A 139 15.29 19.04 -9.25
N MET A 140 14.68 18.00 -9.81
CA MET A 140 13.22 17.80 -9.82
C MET A 140 12.71 16.98 -8.62
N ARG A 141 13.48 15.98 -8.17
CA ARG A 141 13.08 15.02 -7.15
C ARG A 141 14.27 14.62 -6.29
N ALA A 142 14.01 14.32 -5.02
CA ALA A 142 14.96 13.58 -4.19
C ALA A 142 14.24 12.46 -3.43
N VAL A 143 14.99 11.40 -3.13
CA VAL A 143 14.53 10.27 -2.32
C VAL A 143 15.56 10.00 -1.23
N VAL A 144 15.11 10.04 0.02
CA VAL A 144 15.89 9.63 1.20
C VAL A 144 15.30 8.35 1.75
N ARG A 145 16.12 7.31 1.90
CA ARG A 145 15.74 6.04 2.50
C ARG A 145 16.32 5.91 3.90
N LEU A 146 15.47 5.52 4.84
CA LEU A 146 15.85 5.10 6.19
C LEU A 146 15.62 3.59 6.29
N ARG A 147 16.55 2.88 6.95
CA ARG A 147 16.38 1.49 7.38
C ARG A 147 16.71 1.35 8.85
N GLY A 148 16.00 0.46 9.52
CA GLY A 148 16.24 0.15 10.93
C GLY A 148 15.43 -1.06 11.39
N SER A 149 15.28 -1.20 12.70
CA SER A 149 14.62 -2.35 13.32
C SER A 149 13.75 -1.95 14.51
N PHE A 150 12.82 -2.82 14.88
CA PHE A 150 12.13 -2.77 16.17
C PHE A 150 12.94 -3.53 17.23
N PRO A 151 13.58 -2.86 18.21
CA PRO A 151 14.52 -3.50 19.11
C PRO A 151 13.90 -4.63 19.94
N GLY A 152 14.54 -5.81 19.92
CA GLY A 152 14.12 -6.97 20.70
C GLY A 152 12.81 -7.62 20.27
N VAL A 153 12.20 -7.17 19.17
CA VAL A 153 10.97 -7.76 18.63
C VAL A 153 11.31 -8.91 17.71
N HIS A 154 10.57 -10.01 17.82
CA HIS A 154 10.67 -11.16 16.91
C HIS A 154 12.11 -11.71 16.79
N ASN A 155 12.80 -11.86 17.92
CA ASN A 155 14.22 -12.24 17.99
C ASN A 155 15.14 -11.34 17.13
N GLY A 156 14.81 -10.05 17.02
CA GLY A 156 15.59 -9.08 16.25
C GLY A 156 15.35 -9.12 14.74
N ARG A 157 14.33 -9.86 14.26
CA ARG A 157 14.06 -10.04 12.82
C ARG A 157 13.05 -9.05 12.24
N LEU A 158 12.49 -8.17 13.07
CA LEU A 158 11.53 -7.18 12.60
C LEU A 158 12.22 -5.87 12.22
N GLY A 159 12.29 -5.63 10.92
CA GLY A 159 12.86 -4.46 10.29
C GLY A 159 11.81 -3.44 9.85
N TYR A 160 12.30 -2.28 9.40
CA TYR A 160 11.51 -1.33 8.63
C TYR A 160 12.36 -0.65 7.56
N THR A 161 11.71 -0.28 6.46
CA THR A 161 12.24 0.68 5.49
C THR A 161 11.28 1.85 5.36
N VAL A 162 11.80 3.08 5.30
CA VAL A 162 11.02 4.29 4.99
C VAL A 162 11.68 5.01 3.84
N ARG A 163 10.91 5.37 2.81
CA ARG A 163 11.35 6.29 1.76
C ARG A 163 10.57 7.58 1.84
N ILE A 164 11.31 8.69 1.83
CA ILE A 164 10.79 10.06 1.82
C ILE A 164 11.11 10.65 0.46
N THR A 165 10.07 10.94 -0.32
CA THR A 165 10.19 11.53 -1.65
C THR A 165 9.69 12.96 -1.62
N ALA A 166 10.51 13.88 -2.13
CA ALA A 166 10.16 15.28 -2.26
C ALA A 166 10.44 15.79 -3.68
N PHE A 167 9.70 16.81 -4.07
CA PHE A 167 9.67 17.30 -5.45
C PHE A 167 9.85 18.82 -5.50
N ALA A 168 10.47 19.31 -6.57
CA ALA A 168 10.77 20.72 -6.77
C ALA A 168 9.52 21.60 -6.63
N GLY A 169 9.63 22.72 -5.92
CA GLY A 169 8.53 23.67 -5.70
C GLY A 169 7.35 23.18 -4.85
N GLN A 170 7.27 21.88 -4.54
CA GLN A 170 6.11 21.30 -3.86
C GLN A 170 6.20 21.46 -2.34
N ARG A 171 5.04 21.66 -1.71
CA ARG A 171 4.87 21.74 -0.26
C ARG A 171 4.31 20.45 0.34
N PHE A 172 4.64 19.32 -0.27
CA PHE A 172 4.28 18.01 0.24
C PHE A 172 5.46 17.07 0.18
N VAL A 173 5.40 16.00 0.96
CA VAL A 173 6.28 14.83 0.83
C VAL A 173 5.43 13.57 0.68
N LYS A 174 5.90 12.63 -0.13
CA LYS A 174 5.32 11.29 -0.24
C LYS A 174 6.19 10.32 0.54
N MET A 175 5.56 9.48 1.34
CA MET A 175 6.18 8.52 2.24
C MET A 175 5.81 7.11 1.78
N HIS A 176 6.78 6.20 1.76
CA HIS A 176 6.52 4.77 1.61
C HIS A 176 7.17 4.04 2.77
N VAL A 177 6.37 3.36 3.58
CA VAL A 177 6.81 2.66 4.79
C VAL A 177 6.58 1.17 4.62
N TRP A 178 7.62 0.37 4.84
CA TRP A 178 7.57 -1.09 4.90
C TRP A 178 7.78 -1.57 6.34
N LEU A 179 6.95 -2.52 6.75
CA LEU A 179 7.21 -3.39 7.90
C LEU A 179 7.78 -4.71 7.39
N GLU A 180 8.99 -5.06 7.82
CA GLU A 180 9.77 -6.15 7.22
C GLU A 180 9.95 -7.30 8.21
N ASN A 181 9.35 -8.46 7.95
CA ASN A 181 9.62 -9.66 8.72
C ASN A 181 10.72 -10.50 8.05
N HIS A 182 11.95 -10.39 8.54
CA HIS A 182 13.09 -11.18 8.04
C HIS A 182 13.12 -12.63 8.58
N GLY A 183 12.04 -13.08 9.21
CA GLY A 183 11.89 -14.46 9.64
C GLY A 183 11.62 -15.41 8.47
N GLY A 184 11.86 -16.70 8.67
CA GLY A 184 11.52 -17.72 7.68
C GLY A 184 10.01 -17.80 7.43
N MET A 185 9.59 -17.72 6.16
CA MET A 185 8.20 -17.98 5.77
C MET A 185 7.75 -19.37 6.25
N GLY A 186 8.59 -20.37 5.94
CA GLY A 186 8.38 -21.79 6.23
C GLY A 186 7.32 -22.44 5.31
N TYR A 187 7.53 -23.70 4.93
CA TYR A 187 6.48 -24.57 4.37
C TYR A 187 6.20 -25.68 5.37
N TYR A 188 4.96 -26.19 5.41
CA TYR A 188 4.66 -27.37 6.21
C TYR A 188 5.39 -28.62 5.68
N ARG A 189 5.92 -29.43 6.58
CA ARG A 189 6.56 -30.73 6.35
C ARG A 189 5.90 -31.70 7.31
N GLN A 190 5.09 -32.61 6.79
CA GLN A 190 4.47 -33.64 7.60
C GLN A 190 5.56 -34.63 8.09
N GLY A 191 5.90 -34.56 9.37
CA GLY A 191 6.67 -35.59 10.06
C GLY A 191 5.76 -36.37 11.01
N LYS A 192 5.92 -37.71 11.10
CA LYS A 192 5.08 -38.59 11.96
C LYS A 192 5.03 -38.20 13.46
N LYS A 193 5.86 -37.26 13.92
CA LYS A 193 5.96 -36.81 15.33
C LYS A 193 5.93 -35.28 15.52
N GLN A 194 5.75 -34.48 14.47
CA GLN A 194 5.82 -33.01 14.55
C GLN A 194 4.54 -32.39 14.00
N THR A 195 3.83 -31.64 14.86
CA THR A 195 2.59 -30.93 14.53
C THR A 195 2.82 -29.46 14.19
N THR A 196 4.08 -29.04 14.02
CA THR A 196 4.54 -27.72 13.55
C THR A 196 5.83 -27.91 12.75
N THR A 197 6.04 -27.12 11.70
CA THR A 197 7.38 -27.00 11.13
C THR A 197 8.18 -25.99 11.94
N GLY A 198 9.38 -26.37 12.36
CA GLY A 198 10.28 -25.50 13.13
C GLY A 198 10.77 -24.24 12.40
N ASN A 199 10.25 -23.94 11.20
CA ASN A 199 10.78 -22.93 10.29
C ASN A 199 9.80 -21.76 9.99
N MET A 200 8.61 -21.72 10.61
CA MET A 200 7.65 -20.61 10.42
C MET A 200 7.87 -19.53 11.49
N GLU A 201 8.35 -18.36 11.07
CA GLU A 201 8.67 -17.24 11.96
C GLU A 201 7.70 -16.09 11.71
N TRP A 202 6.43 -16.32 12.01
CA TRP A 202 5.37 -15.34 11.86
C TRP A 202 5.29 -14.45 13.11
N LEU A 203 5.15 -13.15 12.93
CA LEU A 203 4.98 -12.20 14.02
C LEU A 203 3.49 -12.00 14.30
N LEU A 204 3.09 -12.16 15.57
CA LEU A 204 1.77 -11.74 16.06
C LEU A 204 1.87 -10.31 16.64
N PHE A 205 1.00 -9.40 16.20
CA PHE A 205 0.98 -8.01 16.66
C PHE A 205 -0.46 -7.44 16.71
N ASP A 206 -0.68 -6.39 17.51
CA ASP A 206 -1.97 -5.70 17.66
C ASP A 206 -2.18 -4.61 16.62
N GLY A 207 -1.12 -3.93 16.20
CA GLY A 207 -1.22 -2.83 15.26
C GLY A 207 0.09 -2.09 15.07
N MET A 208 0.11 -1.15 14.14
CA MET A 208 1.26 -0.27 13.90
C MET A 208 0.78 1.06 13.33
N ALA A 209 1.33 2.14 13.88
CA ALA A 209 1.09 3.51 13.43
C ALA A 209 2.38 4.24 13.10
N VAL A 210 2.27 5.21 12.20
CA VAL A 210 3.22 6.30 12.06
C VAL A 210 2.71 7.47 12.91
N GLU A 211 3.46 7.84 13.94
CA GLU A 211 3.11 8.89 14.89
C GLU A 211 3.94 10.15 14.65
N LEU A 212 3.27 11.24 14.28
CA LEU A 212 3.85 12.51 13.88
C LEU A 212 3.39 13.63 14.82
N GLY A 213 4.35 14.37 15.38
CA GLY A 213 4.09 15.54 16.20
C GLY A 213 3.70 16.73 15.33
N LEU A 214 2.51 17.30 15.56
CA LEU A 214 1.99 18.40 14.77
C LEU A 214 2.48 19.76 15.31
N GLY A 215 3.18 20.50 14.46
CA GLY A 215 3.64 21.87 14.71
C GLY A 215 2.62 22.95 14.33
N VAL A 216 1.39 22.58 13.96
CA VAL A 216 0.37 23.53 13.43
C VAL A 216 -0.33 24.38 14.50
N GLY A 217 0.12 24.33 15.76
CA GLY A 217 -0.47 25.06 16.89
C GLY A 217 -1.75 24.41 17.42
N SER A 218 -2.07 24.68 18.70
CA SER A 218 -3.24 24.15 19.41
C SER A 218 -4.36 25.22 19.54
N PRO A 219 -5.65 24.83 19.54
CA PRO A 219 -6.14 23.46 19.34
C PRO A 219 -6.00 23.04 17.88
N VAL A 220 -5.81 21.74 17.65
CA VAL A 220 -5.81 21.14 16.31
C VAL A 220 -7.21 20.61 16.02
N ARG A 221 -7.77 20.99 14.87
CA ARG A 221 -9.03 20.47 14.34
C ARG A 221 -8.77 19.48 13.22
N ALA A 222 -9.33 18.28 13.30
CA ALA A 222 -9.38 17.34 12.19
C ALA A 222 -10.72 17.45 11.45
N SER A 223 -10.69 17.33 10.12
CA SER A 223 -11.87 17.21 9.27
C SER A 223 -11.69 16.12 8.21
N GLY A 224 -12.76 15.37 7.96
CA GLY A 224 -12.81 14.25 7.01
C GLY A 224 -14.22 13.65 6.97
N GLU A 225 -14.61 13.08 5.84
CA GLU A 225 -15.96 12.47 5.66
C GLU A 225 -17.13 13.40 6.04
N GLY A 226 -16.98 14.72 5.79
CA GLY A 226 -18.01 15.72 6.04
C GLY A 226 -18.21 16.11 7.52
N VAL A 227 -17.40 15.58 8.43
CA VAL A 227 -17.44 15.90 9.87
C VAL A 227 -16.10 16.46 10.36
N GLN A 228 -16.11 17.07 11.54
CA GLN A 228 -14.93 17.65 12.18
C GLN A 228 -14.95 17.45 13.69
N ALA A 229 -13.76 17.42 14.29
CA ALA A 229 -13.58 17.38 15.74
C ALA A 229 -12.27 18.05 16.15
N ASP A 230 -12.26 18.63 17.35
CA ASP A 230 -11.09 19.26 17.95
C ASP A 230 -10.38 18.23 18.83
N GLU A 231 -9.06 18.13 18.67
CA GLU A 231 -8.08 17.35 19.46
C GLU A 231 -8.26 15.83 19.47
N HIS A 232 -9.49 15.31 19.31
CA HIS A 232 -9.77 13.89 19.26
C HIS A 232 -10.61 13.59 18.02
N PHE A 233 -10.02 12.87 17.07
CA PHE A 233 -10.68 12.44 15.85
C PHE A 233 -10.12 11.09 15.42
N LYS A 234 -10.98 10.15 15.02
CA LYS A 234 -10.51 8.90 14.39
C LYS A 234 -11.40 8.53 13.23
N LEU A 235 -10.83 8.48 12.03
CA LEU A 235 -11.41 7.85 10.86
C LEU A 235 -10.86 6.43 10.77
N LEU A 236 -11.71 5.42 10.93
CA LEU A 236 -11.37 4.00 10.92
C LEU A 236 -12.11 3.30 9.81
N GLN A 237 -11.40 2.51 8.99
CA GLN A 237 -11.97 1.66 7.94
C GLN A 237 -11.69 0.19 8.24
N LEU A 238 -12.76 -0.61 8.26
CA LEU A 238 -12.75 -2.05 8.47
C LEU A 238 -13.54 -2.78 7.38
N CYS A 239 -13.45 -4.10 7.39
CA CYS A 239 -14.39 -5.01 6.74
C CYS A 239 -14.89 -6.00 7.79
N LYS A 240 -16.20 -5.97 8.05
CA LYS A 240 -16.85 -6.72 9.11
C LYS A 240 -17.57 -7.90 8.50
N TRP A 241 -17.26 -9.10 8.96
CA TRP A 241 -17.96 -10.30 8.51
C TRP A 241 -19.47 -10.20 8.77
N ASN A 242 -20.28 -10.41 7.74
CA ASN A 242 -21.74 -10.47 7.82
C ASN A 242 -22.33 -9.18 8.44
N LYS A 243 -21.85 -8.02 7.99
CA LYS A 243 -22.22 -6.70 8.54
C LYS A 243 -23.74 -6.47 8.54
N ASP A 244 -24.42 -6.89 7.48
CA ASP A 244 -25.84 -6.63 7.25
C ASP A 244 -26.76 -7.82 7.62
N ASN A 245 -26.22 -8.89 8.21
CA ASN A 245 -26.94 -10.14 8.47
C ASN A 245 -27.61 -10.73 7.21
N SER A 246 -27.21 -10.32 6.00
CA SER A 246 -27.73 -10.86 4.76
C SER A 246 -27.01 -12.18 4.48
N LYS A 247 -27.66 -13.27 4.90
CA LYS A 247 -27.15 -14.63 4.69
C LYS A 247 -27.08 -14.92 3.19
N LEU A 248 -25.93 -14.69 2.55
CA LEU A 248 -25.67 -15.25 1.22
C LEU A 248 -25.37 -16.73 1.41
N GLN A 249 -26.42 -17.54 1.41
CA GLN A 249 -26.32 -19.00 1.43
C GLN A 249 -26.24 -19.51 0.00
N TYR A 250 -25.04 -19.90 -0.42
CA TYR A 250 -24.87 -20.89 -1.48
C TYR A 250 -24.04 -22.03 -0.89
N ASN A 251 -24.59 -23.25 -0.86
CA ASN A 251 -23.98 -24.41 -0.18
C ASN A 251 -23.58 -24.19 1.31
N ASN A 252 -24.27 -23.31 2.05
CA ASN A 252 -23.97 -22.96 3.45
C ASN A 252 -22.61 -22.25 3.69
N TYR A 253 -21.99 -21.67 2.66
CA TYR A 253 -20.76 -20.85 2.81
C TYR A 253 -21.07 -19.36 2.61
N GLU A 254 -20.64 -18.54 3.57
CA GLU A 254 -20.72 -17.07 3.52
C GLU A 254 -19.42 -16.51 2.91
N VAL A 255 -19.50 -15.41 2.15
CA VAL A 255 -18.38 -14.76 1.46
C VAL A 255 -18.38 -13.25 1.75
N TYR A 256 -17.19 -12.64 1.92
CA TYR A 256 -17.08 -11.19 2.06
C TYR A 256 -17.52 -10.46 0.77
N THR A 257 -18.29 -9.39 0.91
CA THR A 257 -18.72 -8.56 -0.22
C THR A 257 -18.33 -7.11 0.02
N LEU A 258 -18.51 -6.26 -0.99
CA LEU A 258 -18.34 -4.81 -0.82
C LEU A 258 -19.28 -4.20 0.23
N LYS A 259 -20.36 -4.89 0.61
CA LYS A 259 -21.27 -4.44 1.67
C LYS A 259 -20.69 -4.60 3.07
N ASP A 260 -19.71 -5.48 3.25
CA ASP A 260 -19.09 -5.75 4.55
C ASP A 260 -18.11 -4.64 4.98
N PHE A 261 -17.72 -3.76 4.06
CA PHE A 261 -16.88 -2.61 4.37
C PHE A 261 -17.64 -1.58 5.19
N GLU A 262 -16.96 -1.00 6.16
CA GLU A 262 -17.49 0.12 6.93
C GLU A 262 -16.35 1.07 7.33
N PHE A 263 -16.59 2.37 7.15
CA PHE A 263 -15.84 3.37 7.89
C PHE A 263 -16.69 3.96 9.02
N THR A 264 -16.00 4.37 10.08
CA THR A 264 -16.56 5.14 11.19
C THR A 264 -15.67 6.35 11.47
N VAL A 265 -16.27 7.48 11.82
CA VAL A 265 -15.58 8.64 12.38
C VAL A 265 -16.03 8.87 13.81
N THR A 266 -15.09 9.04 14.74
CA THR A 266 -15.39 9.36 16.15
C THR A 266 -14.63 10.58 16.64
N ALA A 267 -15.16 11.25 17.67
CA ALA A 267 -14.45 12.19 18.53
C ALA A 267 -14.32 11.59 19.92
N GLY A 268 -13.15 11.05 20.24
CA GLY A 268 -12.99 10.14 21.38
C GLY A 268 -13.95 8.96 21.26
N ALA A 269 -14.80 8.75 22.28
CA ALA A 269 -15.83 7.71 22.26
C ALA A 269 -17.11 8.08 21.50
N LYS A 270 -17.30 9.35 21.11
CA LYS A 270 -18.53 9.83 20.47
C LYS A 270 -18.50 9.53 18.96
N PRO A 271 -19.45 8.77 18.41
CA PRO A 271 -19.57 8.60 16.96
C PRO A 271 -20.04 9.90 16.29
N LEU A 272 -19.45 10.22 15.13
CA LEU A 272 -19.76 11.40 14.32
C LEU A 272 -20.31 11.04 12.93
N ALA A 273 -19.72 10.05 12.28
CA ALA A 273 -20.14 9.60 10.95
C ALA A 273 -19.90 8.11 10.77
N LYS A 274 -20.58 7.52 9.79
CA LYS A 274 -20.35 6.17 9.30
C LYS A 274 -20.73 6.06 7.82
N GLY A 275 -20.12 5.14 7.11
CA GLY A 275 -20.46 4.81 5.74
C GLY A 275 -19.76 3.52 5.31
N ASP A 276 -19.79 3.20 4.02
CA ASP A 276 -19.26 1.92 3.57
C ASP A 276 -17.74 1.97 3.36
N ARG A 277 -17.26 2.95 2.60
CA ARG A 277 -15.84 3.08 2.23
C ARG A 277 -15.39 4.53 2.26
N SER A 278 -14.21 4.77 2.79
CA SER A 278 -13.53 6.06 2.80
C SER A 278 -12.21 5.98 2.02
N ASP A 279 -11.83 7.07 1.36
CA ASP A 279 -10.51 7.21 0.73
C ASP A 279 -9.41 7.62 1.74
N GLY A 280 -9.76 7.77 3.03
CA GLY A 280 -8.78 7.98 4.09
C GLY A 280 -8.15 9.38 4.11
N VAL A 281 -8.85 10.38 3.57
CA VAL A 281 -8.35 11.76 3.48
C VAL A 281 -8.79 12.57 4.69
N VAL A 282 -7.83 13.12 5.43
CA VAL A 282 -8.08 13.94 6.62
C VAL A 282 -7.26 15.22 6.54
N THR A 283 -7.89 16.35 6.88
CA THR A 283 -7.22 17.64 7.01
C THR A 283 -7.13 18.03 8.47
N LEU A 284 -5.94 18.43 8.91
CA LEU A 284 -5.62 18.92 10.23
C LEU A 284 -5.35 20.42 10.12
N SER A 285 -6.06 21.22 10.91
CA SER A 285 -5.95 22.68 10.90
C SER A 285 -5.68 23.20 12.30
N GLY A 286 -4.68 24.06 12.45
CA GLY A 286 -4.43 24.82 13.66
C GLY A 286 -4.00 26.26 13.33
N PRO A 287 -3.75 27.11 14.33
CA PRO A 287 -3.35 28.52 14.11
C PRO A 287 -2.07 28.69 13.28
N GLY A 288 -1.20 27.69 13.29
CA GLY A 288 0.06 27.65 12.53
C GLY A 288 -0.11 27.21 11.07
N GLY A 289 -1.21 26.57 10.68
CA GLY A 289 -1.43 26.18 9.29
C GLY A 289 -2.23 24.89 9.14
N LYS A 290 -2.16 24.31 7.94
CA LYS A 290 -2.91 23.10 7.57
C LYS A 290 -1.99 21.98 7.08
N LEU A 291 -2.39 20.76 7.38
CA LEU A 291 -1.82 19.52 6.83
C LEU A 291 -2.99 18.67 6.33
N THR A 292 -2.99 18.31 5.05
CA THR A 292 -3.86 17.26 4.51
C THR A 292 -3.04 15.99 4.34
N THR A 293 -3.56 14.87 4.84
CA THR A 293 -2.95 13.54 4.73
C THR A 293 -3.91 12.56 4.08
N ALA A 294 -3.36 11.62 3.33
CA ALA A 294 -4.08 10.49 2.76
C ALA A 294 -3.15 9.28 2.73
N ILE A 295 -3.70 8.07 2.89
CA ILE A 295 -2.99 6.82 2.68
C ILE A 295 -3.53 6.20 1.40
N ARG A 296 -2.64 5.80 0.50
CA ARG A 296 -3.00 5.23 -0.79
C ARG A 296 -3.79 3.95 -0.58
N ASP A 297 -4.86 3.78 -1.37
CA ASP A 297 -5.67 2.57 -1.38
C ASP A 297 -6.23 2.22 0.03
N PHE A 298 -6.71 3.23 0.77
CA PHE A 298 -7.09 3.15 2.18
C PHE A 298 -8.08 2.03 2.49
N TRP A 299 -9.24 2.00 1.82
CA TRP A 299 -10.24 0.95 2.03
C TRP A 299 -9.88 -0.36 1.33
N GLN A 300 -9.17 -0.29 0.21
CA GLN A 300 -8.74 -1.47 -0.53
C GLN A 300 -7.73 -2.30 0.27
N ASN A 301 -6.82 -1.64 1.00
CA ASN A 301 -5.83 -2.25 1.89
C ASN A 301 -6.30 -2.26 3.35
N TYR A 302 -7.60 -2.29 3.61
CA TYR A 302 -8.12 -2.35 4.98
C TYR A 302 -7.44 -3.49 5.79
N PRO A 303 -7.46 -3.40 7.12
CA PRO A 303 -7.93 -2.28 7.93
C PRO A 303 -6.95 -1.09 7.92
N LYS A 304 -7.47 0.13 8.06
CA LYS A 304 -6.70 1.39 8.10
C LYS A 304 -7.36 2.43 9.00
N ALA A 305 -6.58 3.34 9.58
CA ALA A 305 -7.14 4.51 10.27
C ALA A 305 -6.25 5.76 10.18
N VAL A 306 -6.87 6.92 10.31
CA VAL A 306 -6.21 8.21 10.55
C VAL A 306 -6.77 8.79 11.84
N GLU A 307 -5.91 9.09 12.80
CA GLU A 307 -6.28 9.53 14.14
C GLU A 307 -5.55 10.81 14.53
N LEU A 308 -6.28 11.76 15.09
CA LEU A 308 -5.77 12.90 15.84
C LEU A 308 -5.99 12.63 17.33
N ASP A 309 -4.92 12.77 18.11
CA ASP A 309 -4.91 12.63 19.56
C ASP A 309 -4.10 13.78 20.18
N GLY A 310 -4.80 14.83 20.61
CA GLY A 310 -4.22 16.12 20.98
C GLY A 310 -3.53 16.78 19.79
N SER A 311 -2.20 16.86 19.85
CA SER A 311 -1.31 17.35 18.78
C SER A 311 -0.58 16.22 18.05
N LEU A 312 -0.96 14.97 18.25
CA LEU A 312 -0.34 13.82 17.60
C LEU A 312 -1.22 13.30 16.46
N LEU A 313 -0.67 13.28 15.26
CA LEU A 313 -1.26 12.55 14.13
C LEU A 313 -0.74 11.11 14.15
N LYS A 314 -1.66 10.14 14.19
CA LYS A 314 -1.36 8.72 14.01
C LYS A 314 -1.95 8.23 12.68
N LEU A 315 -1.07 7.80 11.78
CA LEU A 315 -1.45 7.10 10.55
C LEU A 315 -1.35 5.60 10.81
N TRP A 316 -2.48 4.95 11.06
CA TRP A 316 -2.54 3.52 11.35
C TRP A 316 -2.48 2.72 10.06
N LEU A 317 -1.29 2.17 9.79
CA LEU A 317 -1.08 1.19 8.73
C LEU A 317 -1.76 -0.14 9.09
N TRP A 318 -1.81 -0.46 10.38
CA TRP A 318 -2.63 -1.52 10.95
C TRP A 318 -3.26 -1.02 12.26
N PRO A 319 -4.55 -0.63 12.28
CA PRO A 319 -5.20 -0.12 13.50
C PRO A 319 -5.46 -1.24 14.51
N LEU A 320 -5.54 -0.91 15.80
CA LEU A 320 -5.78 -1.88 16.89
C LEU A 320 -7.11 -2.64 16.76
N GLU A 321 -8.08 -2.08 16.02
CA GLU A 321 -9.39 -2.67 15.81
C GLU A 321 -9.45 -3.72 14.70
N GLY A 322 -8.37 -3.87 13.94
CA GLY A 322 -8.35 -4.81 12.82
C GLY A 322 -7.78 -6.17 13.18
N GLN A 323 -7.68 -7.02 12.16
CA GLN A 323 -7.25 -8.39 12.33
C GLN A 323 -6.80 -8.98 11.00
N TRP A 324 -5.77 -9.83 11.02
CA TRP A 324 -5.49 -10.75 9.93
C TRP A 324 -4.78 -12.03 10.46
N PRO A 325 -5.06 -13.24 9.94
CA PRO A 325 -6.04 -13.56 8.91
C PRO A 325 -7.47 -13.21 9.32
N ARG A 326 -8.32 -12.99 8.32
CA ARG A 326 -9.73 -12.65 8.51
C ARG A 326 -10.43 -13.76 9.31
N THR A 327 -11.20 -13.39 10.34
CA THR A 327 -12.03 -14.35 11.07
C THR A 327 -13.12 -14.89 10.15
N ARG A 328 -13.21 -16.22 10.03
CA ARG A 328 -14.24 -16.89 9.25
C ARG A 328 -14.85 -18.06 10.03
N PRO A 329 -16.15 -18.37 9.87
CA PRO A 329 -16.78 -19.53 10.51
C PRO A 329 -16.16 -20.86 10.10
N VAL A 330 -15.68 -20.95 8.85
CA VAL A 330 -14.91 -22.09 8.32
C VAL A 330 -13.67 -21.53 7.63
N GLN A 331 -12.50 -21.98 8.04
CA GLN A 331 -11.27 -21.80 7.28
C GLN A 331 -11.05 -23.11 6.54
N TRP A 332 -11.12 -23.09 5.20
CA TRP A 332 -10.99 -24.31 4.41
C TRP A 332 -9.56 -24.45 3.88
N ALA A 333 -9.02 -25.67 3.99
CA ALA A 333 -7.62 -26.04 3.77
C ALA A 333 -7.07 -25.91 2.34
N GLY A 334 -7.81 -25.30 1.41
CA GLY A 334 -7.35 -25.17 0.02
C GLY A 334 -6.16 -24.23 -0.12
N LEU A 335 -6.24 -23.08 0.54
CA LEU A 335 -5.25 -22.00 0.48
C LEU A 335 -4.21 -22.08 1.59
N PHE A 336 -4.52 -22.87 2.61
CA PHE A 336 -3.91 -22.78 3.91
C PHE A 336 -3.79 -24.20 4.46
N ASP A 337 -2.60 -24.61 4.89
CA ASP A 337 -2.42 -25.87 5.61
C ASP A 337 -3.40 -25.94 6.82
N LYS A 338 -3.78 -27.13 7.28
CA LYS A 338 -4.55 -27.34 8.52
C LYS A 338 -3.99 -26.59 9.73
N GLN A 339 -2.69 -26.30 9.76
CA GLN A 339 -2.08 -25.46 10.80
C GLN A 339 -2.50 -23.99 10.75
N LEU A 340 -2.73 -23.47 9.54
CA LEU A 340 -3.14 -22.09 9.29
C LEU A 340 -4.62 -21.86 9.65
N GLU A 341 -5.45 -22.91 9.66
CA GLU A 341 -6.84 -22.87 10.18
C GLU A 341 -6.91 -22.46 11.66
N ALA A 342 -5.89 -22.80 12.44
CA ALA A 342 -5.81 -22.50 13.85
C ALA A 342 -5.04 -21.20 14.16
N LEU A 343 -4.52 -20.50 13.15
CA LEU A 343 -3.74 -19.29 13.36
C LEU A 343 -4.55 -18.09 13.83
N PRO A 344 -5.71 -17.73 13.24
CA PRO A 344 -6.39 -16.48 13.55
C PRO A 344 -6.52 -16.25 15.05
N ARG A 345 -6.15 -15.05 15.49
CA ARG A 345 -6.34 -14.59 16.86
C ARG A 345 -7.26 -13.38 16.79
N PRO A 346 -8.45 -13.44 17.40
CA PRO A 346 -9.40 -12.33 17.35
C PRO A 346 -8.74 -11.00 17.72
N GLY A 347 -8.88 -10.00 16.84
CA GLY A 347 -8.32 -8.66 17.05
C GLY A 347 -6.81 -8.50 16.88
N LEU A 348 -6.10 -9.52 16.37
CA LEU A 348 -4.66 -9.47 16.13
C LEU A 348 -4.30 -9.73 14.66
N TYR A 349 -3.11 -9.28 14.29
CA TYR A 349 -2.50 -9.50 12.99
C TYR A 349 -1.38 -10.52 13.07
N TYR A 350 -1.29 -11.37 12.07
CA TYR A 350 -0.06 -12.08 11.74
C TYR A 350 0.65 -11.40 10.57
N LEU A 351 1.94 -11.17 10.72
CA LEU A 351 2.84 -10.89 9.61
C LEU A 351 3.65 -12.15 9.33
N PRO A 352 3.43 -12.85 8.20
CA PRO A 352 4.22 -14.03 7.85
C PRO A 352 5.71 -13.73 7.74
N GLY A 353 6.54 -14.75 7.89
CA GLY A 353 7.98 -14.63 7.61
C GLY A 353 8.22 -14.25 6.14
N ALA A 354 9.29 -13.51 5.87
CA ALA A 354 9.69 -12.97 4.57
C ALA A 354 8.70 -11.99 3.91
N VAL A 355 7.54 -11.70 4.51
CA VAL A 355 6.62 -10.67 4.03
C VAL A 355 7.12 -9.29 4.46
N HIS A 356 7.24 -8.40 3.48
CA HIS A 356 7.64 -7.01 3.66
C HIS A 356 6.50 -6.11 3.16
N LYS A 357 5.52 -5.79 4.02
CA LYS A 357 4.35 -5.04 3.57
C LYS A 357 4.61 -3.54 3.53
N GLY A 358 4.45 -2.95 2.34
CA GLY A 358 4.55 -1.52 2.08
C GLY A 358 3.22 -0.77 2.10
N HIS A 359 3.25 0.47 2.57
CA HIS A 359 2.15 1.42 2.49
C HIS A 359 2.63 2.82 2.12
N GLU A 360 1.90 3.49 1.22
CA GLU A 360 2.20 4.85 0.74
C GLU A 360 1.24 5.87 1.36
N PHE A 361 1.75 7.02 1.79
CA PHE A 361 0.94 8.15 2.23
C PHE A 361 1.57 9.49 1.84
N ILE A 362 0.77 10.55 1.85
CA ILE A 362 1.21 11.92 1.54
C ILE A 362 1.01 12.81 2.76
N LEU A 363 1.95 13.73 2.99
CA LEU A 363 1.83 14.82 3.94
C LEU A 363 1.86 16.13 3.15
N ASP A 364 0.69 16.74 2.95
CA ASP A 364 0.51 17.89 2.07
C ASP A 364 0.20 19.18 2.84
N PHE A 365 1.07 20.17 2.68
CA PHE A 365 0.98 21.48 3.32
C PHE A 365 0.72 22.59 2.28
N SER A 366 0.32 22.23 1.06
CA SER A 366 0.09 23.20 -0.03
C SER A 366 -1.25 23.92 0.07
N GLU A 367 -2.12 23.50 0.98
CA GLU A 367 -3.50 23.99 1.12
C GLU A 367 -4.39 23.78 -0.11
N ARG A 368 -4.00 22.84 -0.99
CA ARG A 368 -4.86 22.35 -2.07
C ARG A 368 -6.07 21.62 -1.48
N THR A 369 -7.07 21.36 -2.32
CA THR A 369 -8.25 20.63 -1.85
C THR A 369 -7.87 19.21 -1.39
N PRO A 370 -8.62 18.62 -0.44
CA PRO A 370 -8.39 17.23 -0.03
C PRO A 370 -8.46 16.24 -1.20
N GLN A 371 -9.32 16.51 -2.18
CA GLN A 371 -9.48 15.69 -3.39
C GLN A 371 -8.23 15.75 -4.27
N GLU A 372 -7.64 16.93 -4.46
CA GLU A 372 -6.37 17.07 -5.19
C GLU A 372 -5.22 16.37 -4.48
N THR A 373 -5.16 16.45 -3.15
CA THR A 373 -4.16 15.72 -2.34
C THR A 373 -4.29 14.20 -2.53
N SER A 374 -5.52 13.68 -2.48
CA SER A 374 -5.78 12.25 -2.71
C SER A 374 -5.45 11.82 -4.15
N ALA A 375 -5.78 12.65 -5.14
CA ALA A 375 -5.47 12.40 -6.54
C ALA A 375 -3.96 12.41 -6.80
N GLU A 376 -3.21 13.33 -6.21
CA GLU A 376 -1.74 13.41 -6.29
C GLU A 376 -1.07 12.12 -5.80
N LEU A 377 -1.60 11.51 -4.73
CA LEU A 377 -1.09 10.26 -4.20
C LEU A 377 -1.55 9.03 -5.01
N SER A 378 -2.86 8.91 -5.24
CA SER A 378 -3.49 7.67 -5.69
C SER A 378 -3.68 7.59 -7.21
N ARG A 379 -3.69 8.73 -7.89
CA ARG A 379 -3.88 8.84 -9.35
C ARG A 379 -2.89 9.82 -9.98
N PRO A 380 -1.58 9.72 -9.72
CA PRO A 380 -0.61 10.58 -10.38
C PRO A 380 -0.71 10.40 -11.91
N PRO A 381 -0.53 11.48 -12.70
CA PRO A 381 -0.40 11.37 -14.14
C PRO A 381 0.72 10.39 -14.52
N VAL A 382 0.48 9.60 -15.56
CA VAL A 382 1.48 8.66 -16.10
C VAL A 382 1.85 9.12 -17.50
N ALA A 383 3.11 9.53 -17.69
CA ALA A 383 3.66 9.78 -19.01
C ALA A 383 4.07 8.44 -19.64
N LEU A 384 3.58 8.16 -20.83
CA LEU A 384 3.92 6.97 -21.62
C LEU A 384 4.48 7.40 -22.96
N ALA A 385 5.51 6.72 -23.44
CA ALA A 385 5.91 6.82 -24.84
C ALA A 385 4.78 6.28 -25.74
N SER A 386 4.80 6.66 -27.03
CA SER A 386 3.84 6.09 -27.98
C SER A 386 4.05 4.59 -28.15
N ALA A 387 2.99 3.87 -28.51
CA ALA A 387 3.06 2.43 -28.75
C ALA A 387 4.05 2.10 -29.87
N GLU A 388 4.11 2.95 -30.90
CA GLU A 388 5.07 2.87 -32.00
C GLU A 388 6.50 2.99 -31.50
N HIS A 389 6.78 3.91 -30.56
CA HIS A 389 8.12 4.08 -30.00
C HIS A 389 8.55 2.88 -29.14
N TYR A 390 7.66 2.35 -28.30
CA TYR A 390 8.00 1.15 -27.55
C TYR A 390 8.26 -0.05 -28.48
N ALA A 391 7.47 -0.21 -29.54
CA ALA A 391 7.63 -1.30 -30.49
C ALA A 391 8.90 -1.17 -31.35
N SER A 392 9.26 0.05 -31.79
CA SER A 392 10.39 0.26 -32.70
C SER A 392 11.76 0.25 -32.02
N THR A 393 11.81 0.52 -30.71
CA THR A 393 13.07 0.53 -29.96
C THR A 393 13.52 -0.85 -29.51
N GLU A 394 12.61 -1.84 -29.49
CA GLU A 394 12.86 -3.19 -28.98
C GLU A 394 13.41 -3.23 -27.54
N ALA A 395 13.28 -2.14 -26.79
CA ALA A 395 13.79 -2.02 -25.42
C ALA A 395 12.95 -2.82 -24.40
N ALA A 396 11.72 -3.18 -24.76
CA ALA A 396 10.90 -4.08 -23.96
C ALA A 396 11.38 -5.54 -24.13
N PRO A 397 11.32 -6.38 -23.07
CA PRO A 397 11.81 -7.77 -23.12
C PRO A 397 10.90 -8.72 -23.93
N ALA A 398 10.16 -8.22 -24.91
CA ALA A 398 9.40 -9.03 -25.87
C ALA A 398 9.07 -8.23 -27.14
N LEU A 399 8.83 -8.96 -28.23
CA LEU A 399 8.33 -8.42 -29.48
C LEU A 399 6.81 -8.23 -29.41
N PHE A 400 6.34 -7.05 -29.81
CA PHE A 400 4.91 -6.77 -29.98
C PHE A 400 4.69 -5.66 -31.01
N ALA A 401 3.47 -5.61 -31.55
CA ALA A 401 3.03 -4.53 -32.43
C ALA A 401 2.10 -3.54 -31.70
N PRO A 402 2.06 -2.25 -32.07
CA PRO A 402 1.06 -1.31 -31.59
C PRO A 402 -0.37 -1.83 -31.83
N ALA A 403 -1.33 -1.46 -30.97
CA ALA A 403 -2.73 -1.89 -31.13
C ALA A 403 -3.37 -1.51 -32.50
N PRO A 404 -3.01 -0.38 -33.15
CA PRO A 404 -3.49 -0.05 -34.48
C PRO A 404 -2.85 -0.83 -35.63
N ALA A 405 -1.84 -1.68 -35.38
CA ALA A 405 -1.16 -2.44 -36.43
C ALA A 405 -2.12 -3.34 -37.23
N ARG A 406 -1.79 -3.56 -38.50
CA ARG A 406 -2.54 -4.39 -39.45
C ARG A 406 -1.60 -5.37 -40.13
N THR A 407 -2.11 -6.57 -40.38
CA THR A 407 -1.41 -7.65 -41.09
C THR A 407 -1.65 -7.59 -42.59
N GLY A 408 -2.74 -6.93 -43.03
CA GLY A 408 -3.19 -6.93 -44.42
C GLY A 408 -4.08 -8.12 -44.77
N ASP A 409 -4.24 -9.09 -43.86
CA ASP A 409 -5.19 -10.19 -43.95
C ASP A 409 -6.44 -9.88 -43.11
N ALA A 410 -7.62 -9.94 -43.75
CA ALA A 410 -8.87 -9.52 -43.13
C ALA A 410 -9.27 -10.41 -41.94
N GLU A 411 -8.98 -11.71 -41.97
CA GLU A 411 -9.30 -12.64 -40.88
C GLU A 411 -8.38 -12.39 -39.69
N CYS A 412 -7.08 -12.26 -39.93
CA CYS A 412 -6.09 -11.91 -38.91
C CYS A 412 -6.41 -10.55 -38.26
N ASP A 413 -6.72 -9.54 -39.06
CA ASP A 413 -7.04 -8.20 -38.56
C ASP A 413 -8.32 -8.18 -37.71
N ALA A 414 -9.33 -8.98 -38.07
CA ALA A 414 -10.52 -9.16 -37.26
C ALA A 414 -10.22 -9.82 -35.89
N LYS A 415 -9.35 -10.83 -35.86
CA LYS A 415 -8.90 -11.50 -34.63
C LYS A 415 -8.08 -10.56 -33.74
N LEU A 416 -7.17 -9.77 -34.32
CA LEU A 416 -6.39 -8.76 -33.59
C LEU A 416 -7.27 -7.67 -32.97
N ALA A 417 -8.29 -7.22 -33.71
CA ALA A 417 -9.27 -6.28 -33.20
C ALA A 417 -10.08 -6.88 -32.04
N ALA A 418 -10.49 -8.15 -32.14
CA ALA A 418 -11.17 -8.86 -31.06
C ALA A 418 -10.30 -9.01 -29.81
N TRP A 419 -9.03 -9.40 -29.97
CA TRP A 419 -8.07 -9.48 -28.87
C TRP A 419 -7.86 -8.13 -28.18
N THR A 420 -7.71 -7.06 -28.96
CA THR A 420 -7.56 -5.69 -28.42
C THR A 420 -8.79 -5.26 -27.63
N ARG A 421 -10.01 -5.58 -28.09
CA ARG A 421 -11.25 -5.31 -27.34
C ARG A 421 -11.30 -6.11 -26.04
N MET A 422 -10.92 -7.39 -26.06
CA MET A 422 -10.86 -8.22 -24.86
C MET A 422 -9.86 -7.64 -23.86
N ALA A 423 -8.64 -7.29 -24.28
CA ALA A 423 -7.64 -6.68 -23.42
C ALA A 423 -8.17 -5.38 -22.78
N ARG A 424 -8.75 -4.48 -23.58
CA ARG A 424 -9.33 -3.22 -23.05
C ARG A 424 -10.45 -3.44 -22.06
N SER A 425 -11.30 -4.45 -22.26
CA SER A 425 -12.37 -4.77 -21.30
C SER A 425 -11.84 -5.20 -19.93
N VAL A 426 -10.64 -5.78 -19.86
CA VAL A 426 -10.02 -6.22 -18.58
C VAL A 426 -9.72 -5.02 -17.68
N ALA A 427 -9.26 -3.91 -18.26
CA ALA A 427 -8.81 -2.71 -17.54
C ALA A 427 -9.82 -1.56 -17.50
N ASP A 428 -11.02 -1.73 -18.06
CA ASP A 428 -12.09 -0.73 -18.01
C ASP A 428 -12.81 -0.74 -16.64
N PRO A 429 -12.72 0.33 -15.83
CA PRO A 429 -13.42 0.40 -14.53
C PRO A 429 -14.95 0.42 -14.63
N GLN A 430 -15.49 0.79 -15.80
CA GLN A 430 -16.93 0.83 -16.06
C GLN A 430 -17.44 -0.46 -16.72
N GLY A 431 -16.53 -1.27 -17.27
CA GLY A 431 -16.82 -2.52 -17.94
C GLY A 431 -17.50 -3.53 -17.01
N LYS A 432 -18.50 -4.25 -17.52
CA LYS A 432 -19.28 -5.24 -16.75
C LYS A 432 -18.71 -6.66 -16.77
N THR A 433 -17.58 -6.85 -17.45
CA THR A 433 -16.94 -8.15 -17.67
C THR A 433 -15.44 -8.13 -17.37
N GLY A 434 -14.91 -7.00 -16.90
CA GLY A 434 -13.49 -6.80 -16.59
C GLY A 434 -13.13 -7.15 -15.14
N LEU A 435 -11.84 -7.02 -14.81
CA LEU A 435 -11.33 -7.32 -13.46
C LEU A 435 -11.96 -6.41 -12.39
N TYR A 436 -12.25 -5.15 -12.73
CA TYR A 436 -12.92 -4.24 -11.80
C TYR A 436 -14.31 -4.71 -11.41
N GLU A 437 -15.08 -5.29 -12.34
CA GLU A 437 -16.39 -5.85 -12.02
C GLU A 437 -16.24 -7.18 -11.27
N ALA A 438 -15.30 -8.05 -11.69
CA ALA A 438 -15.01 -9.30 -10.98
C ALA A 438 -14.66 -9.04 -9.49
N ARG A 439 -13.87 -7.99 -9.20
CA ARG A 439 -13.53 -7.57 -7.82
C ARG A 439 -14.75 -7.17 -6.98
N LYS A 440 -15.89 -6.82 -7.58
CA LYS A 440 -17.12 -6.44 -6.83
C LYS A 440 -17.95 -7.65 -6.44
N HIS A 441 -17.80 -8.76 -7.16
CA HIS A 441 -18.60 -9.97 -7.00
C HIS A 441 -17.73 -11.08 -6.42
N SER A 442 -17.98 -11.44 -5.17
CA SER A 442 -17.49 -12.68 -4.62
C SER A 442 -18.43 -13.79 -5.04
N GLN A 443 -17.98 -14.73 -5.88
CA GLN A 443 -18.80 -15.85 -6.33
C GLN A 443 -18.22 -17.16 -5.84
N TRP A 444 -19.12 -18.04 -5.41
CA TRP A 444 -18.81 -19.45 -5.23
C TRP A 444 -18.78 -20.10 -6.62
N SER A 445 -17.63 -20.61 -7.04
CA SER A 445 -17.49 -21.32 -8.31
C SER A 445 -17.42 -22.83 -8.06
N ALA A 446 -18.32 -23.58 -8.69
CA ALA A 446 -18.38 -25.05 -8.61
C ALA A 446 -17.27 -25.74 -9.41
N VAL A 447 -16.37 -24.98 -10.07
CA VAL A 447 -15.46 -25.54 -11.07
C VAL A 447 -14.37 -26.40 -10.43
N THR A 448 -14.00 -26.22 -9.15
CA THR A 448 -13.16 -27.16 -8.36
C THR A 448 -13.22 -26.86 -6.84
N TYR A 449 -12.31 -27.46 -6.05
CA TYR A 449 -12.18 -27.44 -4.58
C TYR A 449 -12.11 -26.06 -3.87
N PHE A 450 -11.87 -24.94 -4.57
CA PHE A 450 -11.75 -23.61 -3.94
C PHE A 450 -13.02 -22.77 -4.14
N GLY A 451 -13.82 -22.64 -3.08
CA GLY A 451 -15.15 -21.99 -3.13
C GLY A 451 -15.22 -20.52 -2.73
N ASP A 452 -14.09 -19.83 -2.48
CA ASP A 452 -14.08 -18.45 -1.99
C ASP A 452 -13.17 -17.55 -2.84
N SER A 453 -13.78 -16.63 -3.61
CA SER A 453 -13.09 -15.63 -4.43
C SER A 453 -12.96 -14.25 -3.75
N THR A 454 -13.08 -14.16 -2.42
CA THR A 454 -13.14 -12.88 -1.68
C THR A 454 -11.78 -12.26 -1.37
N TYR A 455 -10.71 -12.74 -2.00
CA TYR A 455 -9.32 -12.30 -1.79
C TYR A 455 -8.92 -11.18 -2.77
N TRP A 456 -9.78 -10.18 -2.91
CA TRP A 456 -9.51 -9.01 -3.77
C TRP A 456 -9.06 -7.77 -3.01
N TYR A 457 -9.35 -7.72 -1.71
CA TYR A 457 -9.11 -6.56 -0.85
C TYR A 457 -8.62 -7.02 0.52
N GLY A 458 -7.86 -6.15 1.17
CA GLY A 458 -7.14 -6.42 2.41
C GLY A 458 -5.65 -6.25 2.18
N TRP A 459 -4.90 -5.84 3.20
CA TRP A 459 -3.47 -5.56 3.06
C TRP A 459 -2.61 -6.75 2.57
N MET A 460 -3.06 -8.00 2.79
CA MET A 460 -2.44 -9.23 2.29
C MET A 460 -3.03 -9.75 0.98
N ASP A 461 -4.14 -9.17 0.50
CA ASP A 461 -4.92 -9.72 -0.62
C ASP A 461 -5.02 -8.74 -1.81
N PHE A 462 -4.94 -7.43 -1.54
CA PHE A 462 -5.12 -6.40 -2.56
C PHE A 462 -3.96 -6.40 -3.56
N GLY A 463 -4.32 -6.41 -4.84
CA GLY A 463 -3.40 -6.47 -5.97
C GLY A 463 -3.29 -7.86 -6.61
N ASP A 464 -3.68 -8.93 -5.92
CA ASP A 464 -3.73 -10.28 -6.48
C ASP A 464 -4.95 -10.50 -7.39
N ILE A 465 -4.85 -11.51 -8.25
CA ILE A 465 -5.95 -12.15 -8.96
C ILE A 465 -6.24 -13.51 -8.34
N SER A 466 -7.45 -13.65 -7.80
CA SER A 466 -7.95 -14.95 -7.38
C SER A 466 -8.52 -15.73 -8.55
N ILE A 467 -7.92 -16.88 -8.89
CA ILE A 467 -8.48 -17.82 -9.86
C ILE A 467 -9.28 -18.89 -9.11
N PRO A 468 -10.57 -19.09 -9.46
CA PRO A 468 -11.35 -20.20 -8.94
C PRO A 468 -10.62 -21.53 -9.14
N GLY A 469 -10.36 -22.25 -8.05
CA GLY A 469 -9.66 -23.53 -8.06
C GLY A 469 -8.15 -23.51 -7.88
N HIS A 470 -7.54 -22.32 -7.94
CA HIS A 470 -6.09 -22.16 -7.81
C HIS A 470 -5.70 -21.17 -6.71
N GLY A 471 -6.63 -20.33 -6.26
CA GLY A 471 -6.37 -19.37 -5.19
C GLY A 471 -5.87 -18.02 -5.70
N PRO A 472 -5.21 -17.21 -4.85
CA PRO A 472 -4.38 -16.09 -5.27
C PRO A 472 -3.30 -16.58 -6.24
N THR A 473 -3.14 -15.89 -7.37
CA THR A 473 -2.31 -16.33 -8.50
C THR A 473 -1.54 -15.17 -9.12
N SER A 474 -1.12 -14.16 -8.37
CA SER A 474 -0.25 -13.08 -8.87
C SER A 474 1.00 -13.58 -9.61
N LEU A 475 1.49 -14.77 -9.25
CA LEU A 475 2.62 -15.45 -9.89
C LEU A 475 2.22 -16.39 -11.06
N GLY A 476 0.93 -16.67 -11.24
CA GLY A 476 0.40 -17.55 -12.27
C GLY A 476 -0.07 -16.76 -13.51
N GLY A 477 0.33 -17.18 -14.70
CA GLY A 477 -0.17 -16.66 -15.98
C GLY A 477 0.36 -15.28 -16.40
N ASP A 478 1.40 -14.78 -15.74
CA ASP A 478 2.12 -13.54 -16.10
C ASP A 478 1.21 -12.30 -16.24
N TRP A 479 0.16 -12.19 -15.43
CA TRP A 479 -0.80 -11.08 -15.48
C TRP A 479 -0.15 -9.70 -15.39
N LEU A 480 0.86 -9.54 -14.52
CA LEU A 480 1.62 -8.29 -14.43
C LEU A 480 2.23 -7.91 -15.78
N TRP A 481 2.85 -8.86 -16.46
CA TRP A 481 3.41 -8.64 -17.80
C TRP A 481 2.32 -8.37 -18.83
N LEU A 482 1.20 -9.09 -18.81
CA LEU A 482 0.07 -8.85 -19.71
C LEU A 482 -0.49 -7.43 -19.56
N MET A 483 -0.56 -6.90 -18.33
CA MET A 483 -0.98 -5.53 -18.08
C MET A 483 0.05 -4.54 -18.64
N LEU A 484 1.34 -4.71 -18.34
CA LEU A 484 2.40 -3.83 -18.85
C LEU A 484 2.50 -3.85 -20.38
N LEU A 485 2.41 -5.03 -20.99
CA LEU A 485 2.35 -5.21 -22.44
C LEU A 485 1.15 -4.49 -23.05
N SER A 486 -0.02 -4.61 -22.43
CA SER A 486 -1.23 -3.92 -22.89
C SER A 486 -1.10 -2.40 -22.76
N ALA A 487 -0.45 -1.90 -21.70
CA ALA A 487 -0.13 -0.48 -21.54
C ALA A 487 0.77 0.02 -22.69
N MET A 488 1.86 -0.69 -22.99
CA MET A 488 2.77 -0.33 -24.09
C MET A 488 2.09 -0.40 -25.46
N ARG A 489 1.23 -1.39 -25.70
CA ARG A 489 0.51 -1.57 -26.97
C ARG A 489 -0.56 -0.50 -27.22
N THR A 490 -1.20 0.01 -26.16
CA THR A 490 -2.41 0.83 -26.28
C THR A 490 -2.24 2.27 -25.81
N GLY A 491 -1.21 2.57 -25.02
CA GLY A 491 -1.05 3.85 -24.35
C GLY A 491 -2.07 4.09 -23.21
N ASP A 492 -2.84 3.09 -22.80
CA ASP A 492 -3.87 3.25 -21.78
C ASP A 492 -3.30 3.07 -20.37
N ALA A 493 -3.33 4.16 -19.60
CA ALA A 493 -2.85 4.22 -18.22
C ALA A 493 -3.68 3.34 -17.25
N GLY A 494 -4.89 2.90 -17.63
CA GLY A 494 -5.67 1.92 -16.87
C GLY A 494 -4.89 0.62 -16.61
N PHE A 495 -4.16 0.14 -17.62
CA PHE A 495 -3.30 -1.03 -17.47
C PHE A 495 -2.11 -0.79 -16.54
N VAL A 496 -1.49 0.39 -16.59
CA VAL A 496 -0.38 0.74 -15.67
C VAL A 496 -0.84 0.74 -14.23
N ARG A 497 -2.08 1.18 -13.97
CA ARG A 497 -2.65 1.16 -12.61
C ARG A 497 -2.84 -0.27 -12.11
N LEU A 498 -3.47 -1.13 -12.90
CA LEU A 498 -3.64 -2.54 -12.54
C LEU A 498 -2.29 -3.26 -12.37
N ALA A 499 -1.34 -3.02 -13.27
CA ALA A 499 0.02 -3.53 -13.14
C ALA A 499 0.69 -3.04 -11.84
N GLY A 500 0.49 -1.78 -11.47
CA GLY A 500 1.00 -1.22 -10.23
C GLY A 500 0.42 -1.88 -8.99
N ASP A 501 -0.87 -2.20 -8.97
CA ASP A 501 -1.50 -2.94 -7.86
C ASP A 501 -0.87 -4.35 -7.74
N MET A 502 -0.76 -5.06 -8.86
CA MET A 502 -0.20 -6.43 -8.93
C MET A 502 1.29 -6.46 -8.54
N ALA A 503 2.08 -5.51 -9.04
CA ALA A 503 3.51 -5.44 -8.75
C ALA A 503 3.77 -5.22 -7.26
N ARG A 504 3.01 -4.33 -6.62
CA ARG A 504 3.13 -4.10 -5.17
C ARG A 504 2.78 -5.34 -4.37
N HIS A 505 1.68 -6.01 -4.71
CA HIS A 505 1.30 -7.25 -4.04
C HIS A 505 2.41 -8.30 -4.16
N ARG A 506 2.88 -8.55 -5.39
CA ARG A 506 3.94 -9.51 -5.67
C ARG A 506 5.21 -9.23 -4.88
N ILE A 507 5.67 -7.97 -4.86
CA ILE A 507 6.90 -7.56 -4.18
C ILE A 507 6.75 -7.65 -2.65
N ASP A 508 5.59 -7.26 -2.12
CA ASP A 508 5.38 -7.15 -0.69
C ASP A 508 5.04 -8.51 -0.02
N VAL A 509 4.30 -9.37 -0.73
CA VAL A 509 3.62 -10.55 -0.16
C VAL A 509 4.13 -11.87 -0.74
N ASP A 510 4.23 -12.00 -2.07
CA ASP A 510 4.44 -13.30 -2.71
C ASP A 510 5.92 -13.68 -2.93
N GLN A 511 6.81 -12.69 -2.95
CA GLN A 511 8.23 -12.91 -3.19
C GLN A 511 8.99 -12.90 -1.86
N HIS A 512 9.76 -13.96 -1.63
CA HIS A 512 10.51 -14.22 -0.40
C HIS A 512 11.99 -14.39 -0.68
#